data_AF-A0A6P0Z044-F1
#
_entry.id   AF-A0A6P0Z044-F1
#
_cell.length_a   1.000
_cell.length_b   1.000
_cell.length_c   1.000
_cell.angle_alpha   90.00
_cell.angle_beta   90.00
_cell.angle_gamma   90.00
#
_symmetry.space_group_name_H-M   'P 1'
#
loop_
_entity.id
_entity.type
_entity.pdbx_description
1 polymer ?
#
loop_
_entity_poly.entity_id
_entity_poly.type
_entity_poly.pdbx_seq_one_letter_code
_entity_poly.pdbx_strand_id
1 'polypeptide(L)'
;GALAYMGVFAAYFVTVNDTAYPEVFYGPVGFNNTAEIISVRTWLAAFHYVFAGLLLAGHIWHALRVRAEAQGYSFGRGEFITTFNPFEGNLQTPVNGTDVTLTFIRNLPIYRSNLAPSSRGLEIGMAHGYFLFGPFALLGPLRDSEFGNLAGLLSAGGLVLILTIALSLYGQATFQPERTVTGELPENLKSAEAWSQFCTNFLIGGIGGSIFAFLLYTNGGSILSQIN
;
A
#
# COMPACT_ATOMS: atom_id res chain seq x y z
N GLY A 1 -17.46 -12.68 3.42
CA GLY A 1 -16.39 -12.39 4.37
C GLY A 1 -16.79 -12.80 5.77
N ALA A 2 -17.70 -12.02 6.38
CA ALA A 2 -18.14 -12.23 7.77
C ALA A 2 -18.62 -13.66 8.10
N LEU A 3 -19.41 -14.30 7.22
CA LEU A 3 -19.88 -15.69 7.45
C LEU A 3 -18.74 -16.72 7.50
N ALA A 4 -17.71 -16.56 6.67
CA ALA A 4 -16.54 -17.44 6.71
C ALA A 4 -15.75 -17.24 8.02
N TYR A 5 -15.61 -16.00 8.46
CA TYR A 5 -14.98 -15.66 9.74
C TYR A 5 -15.73 -16.25 10.93
N MET A 6 -17.07 -16.14 10.93
CA MET A 6 -17.91 -16.78 11.96
C MET A 6 -17.81 -18.31 11.92
N GLY A 7 -17.66 -18.92 10.74
CA GLY A 7 -17.42 -20.35 10.60
C GLY A 7 -16.08 -20.80 11.22
N VAL A 8 -15.00 -20.03 11.02
CA VAL A 8 -13.70 -20.30 11.67
C VAL A 8 -13.80 -20.18 13.19
N PHE A 9 -14.53 -19.17 13.69
CA PHE A 9 -14.74 -19.02 15.12
C PHE A 9 -15.60 -20.12 15.72
N ALA A 10 -16.68 -20.52 15.05
CA ALA A 10 -17.49 -21.65 15.48
C ALA A 10 -16.64 -22.92 15.55
N ALA A 11 -15.77 -23.15 14.56
CA ALA A 11 -14.86 -24.28 14.57
C ALA A 11 -13.88 -24.23 15.76
N TYR A 12 -13.26 -23.07 16.02
CA TYR A 12 -12.40 -22.88 17.18
C TYR A 12 -13.17 -23.12 18.50
N PHE A 13 -14.37 -22.54 18.63
CA PHE A 13 -15.20 -22.66 19.82
C PHE A 13 -15.61 -24.11 20.10
N VAL A 14 -15.95 -24.89 19.07
CA VAL A 14 -16.20 -26.34 19.18
C VAL A 14 -14.97 -27.09 19.69
N THR A 15 -13.76 -26.68 19.26
CA THR A 15 -12.53 -27.38 19.63
C THR A 15 -12.08 -27.14 21.06
N VAL A 16 -12.35 -25.97 21.65
CA VAL A 16 -11.81 -25.56 22.96
C VAL A 16 -12.84 -25.45 24.09
N ASN A 17 -14.14 -25.36 23.78
CA ASN A 17 -15.17 -25.12 24.78
C ASN A 17 -15.88 -26.41 25.21
N ASP A 18 -15.55 -26.89 26.40
CA ASP A 18 -16.19 -28.09 26.96
C ASP A 18 -17.54 -27.81 27.66
N THR A 19 -17.78 -26.57 28.08
CA THR A 19 -19.06 -26.17 28.68
C THR A 19 -20.21 -26.23 27.67
N ALA A 20 -19.96 -25.74 26.45
CA ALA A 20 -20.95 -25.73 25.36
C ALA A 20 -20.99 -27.06 24.59
N TYR A 21 -19.86 -27.76 24.52
CA TYR A 21 -19.74 -29.06 23.86
C TYR A 21 -19.07 -30.04 24.83
N PRO A 22 -19.84 -30.75 25.68
CA PRO A 22 -19.27 -31.63 26.70
C PRO A 22 -18.60 -32.88 26.11
N GLU A 23 -17.44 -33.29 26.67
CA GLU A 23 -16.67 -34.44 26.18
C GLU A 23 -17.46 -35.75 26.18
N VAL A 24 -18.42 -35.93 27.08
CA VAL A 24 -19.27 -37.13 27.17
C VAL A 24 -20.09 -37.37 25.89
N PHE A 25 -20.44 -36.30 25.17
CA PHE A 25 -21.24 -36.38 23.94
C PHE A 25 -20.43 -36.12 22.67
N TYR A 26 -19.45 -35.21 22.75
CA TYR A 26 -18.71 -34.74 21.58
C TYR A 26 -17.30 -35.33 21.48
N GLY A 27 -16.78 -35.91 22.56
CA GLY A 27 -15.41 -36.43 22.64
C GLY A 27 -14.40 -35.39 23.14
N PRO A 28 -13.12 -35.79 23.27
CA PRO A 28 -12.12 -35.00 23.98
C PRO A 28 -11.84 -33.65 23.30
N VAL A 29 -11.45 -32.65 24.08
CA VAL A 29 -11.06 -31.31 23.60
C VAL A 29 -9.91 -31.40 22.57
N GLY A 30 -9.97 -30.53 21.55
CA GLY A 30 -8.97 -30.43 20.49
C GLY A 30 -9.21 -31.32 19.27
N PHE A 31 -8.20 -31.36 18.39
CA PHE A 31 -8.17 -32.21 17.20
C PHE A 31 -7.48 -33.53 17.52
N ASN A 32 -8.28 -34.56 17.79
CA ASN A 32 -7.76 -35.87 18.15
C ASN A 32 -7.96 -36.86 17.00
N ASN A 33 -6.84 -37.19 16.36
CA ASN A 33 -6.78 -38.08 15.20
C ASN A 33 -6.21 -39.46 15.57
N THR A 34 -6.02 -39.70 16.86
CA THR A 34 -5.27 -40.84 17.42
C THR A 34 -6.15 -42.01 17.84
N ALA A 35 -7.47 -41.87 17.77
CA ALA A 35 -8.41 -42.95 18.03
C ALA A 35 -8.79 -43.69 16.74
N GLU A 36 -9.14 -44.98 16.84
CA GLU A 36 -9.69 -45.77 15.72
C GLU A 36 -11.00 -45.17 15.15
N ILE A 37 -11.70 -44.36 15.95
CA ILE A 37 -12.93 -43.65 15.57
C ILE A 37 -12.75 -42.15 15.86
N ILE A 38 -12.90 -41.33 14.82
CA ILE A 38 -12.82 -39.86 14.92
C ILE A 38 -14.03 -39.35 15.72
N SER A 39 -13.78 -38.46 16.70
CA SER A 39 -14.83 -37.93 17.58
C SER A 39 -15.83 -37.02 16.84
N VAL A 40 -17.05 -36.93 17.37
CA VAL A 40 -18.09 -36.03 16.83
C VAL A 40 -17.64 -34.57 16.88
N ARG A 41 -16.87 -34.16 17.90
CA ARG A 41 -16.25 -32.83 18.01
C ARG A 41 -15.33 -32.56 16.84
N THR A 42 -14.48 -33.51 16.51
CA THR A 42 -13.53 -33.38 15.40
C THR A 42 -14.26 -33.29 14.06
N TRP A 43 -15.30 -34.10 13.84
CA TRP A 43 -16.14 -33.99 12.63
C TRP A 43 -16.88 -32.65 12.55
N LEU A 44 -17.45 -32.19 13.66
CA LEU A 44 -18.18 -30.93 13.73
C LEU A 44 -17.25 -29.73 13.49
N ALA A 45 -16.06 -29.72 14.10
CA ALA A 45 -15.06 -28.68 13.87
C ALA A 45 -14.56 -28.71 12.41
N ALA A 46 -14.28 -29.89 11.86
CA ALA A 46 -13.87 -30.06 10.47
C ALA A 46 -14.92 -29.54 9.49
N PHE A 47 -16.20 -29.83 9.72
CA PHE A 47 -17.30 -29.29 8.91
C PHE A 47 -17.28 -27.76 8.89
N HIS A 48 -17.17 -27.12 10.04
CA HIS A 48 -17.13 -25.65 10.13
C HIS A 48 -15.90 -25.07 9.42
N TYR A 49 -14.72 -25.69 9.55
CA TYR A 49 -13.51 -25.24 8.83
C TYR A 49 -13.64 -25.39 7.31
N VAL A 50 -14.13 -26.53 6.83
CA VAL A 50 -14.31 -26.78 5.39
C VAL A 50 -15.37 -25.82 4.83
N PHE A 51 -16.50 -25.67 5.51
CA PHE A 51 -17.57 -24.79 5.05
C PHE A 51 -17.16 -23.31 5.11
N ALA A 52 -16.44 -22.89 6.15
CA ALA A 52 -15.83 -21.56 6.21
C ALA A 52 -14.87 -21.31 5.05
N GLY A 53 -14.03 -22.30 4.72
CA GLY A 53 -13.11 -22.25 3.57
C GLY A 53 -13.84 -22.09 2.25
N LEU A 54 -14.91 -22.87 2.01
CA LEU A 54 -15.74 -22.75 0.80
C LEU A 54 -16.42 -21.39 0.71
N LEU A 55 -16.98 -20.88 1.80
CA LEU A 55 -17.59 -19.55 1.86
C LEU A 55 -16.57 -18.43 1.63
N LEU A 56 -15.33 -18.59 2.14
CA LEU A 56 -14.26 -17.63 1.91
C LEU A 56 -13.83 -17.65 0.44
N ALA A 57 -13.59 -18.83 -0.13
CA ALA A 57 -13.24 -19.00 -1.54
C ALA A 57 -14.32 -18.42 -2.45
N GLY A 58 -15.60 -18.71 -2.18
CA GLY A 58 -16.72 -18.13 -2.90
C GLY A 58 -16.80 -16.61 -2.77
N HIS A 59 -16.56 -16.05 -1.57
CA HIS A 59 -16.55 -14.60 -1.38
C HIS A 59 -15.41 -13.91 -2.12
N ILE A 60 -14.20 -14.49 -2.08
CA ILE A 60 -13.04 -14.00 -2.82
C ILE A 60 -13.34 -14.09 -4.32
N TRP A 61 -13.89 -15.20 -4.80
CA TRP A 61 -14.29 -15.38 -6.19
C TRP A 61 -15.29 -14.31 -6.64
N HIS A 62 -16.37 -14.08 -5.90
CA HIS A 62 -17.36 -13.06 -6.25
C HIS A 62 -16.78 -11.64 -6.17
N ALA A 63 -15.92 -11.34 -5.19
CA ALA A 63 -15.26 -10.04 -5.09
C ALA A 63 -14.32 -9.78 -6.27
N LEU A 64 -13.51 -10.77 -6.65
CA LEU A 64 -12.64 -10.71 -7.82
C LEU A 64 -13.45 -10.62 -9.11
N ARG A 65 -14.58 -11.34 -9.19
CA ARG A 65 -15.47 -11.30 -10.36
C ARG A 65 -16.08 -9.92 -10.59
N VAL A 66 -16.69 -9.33 -9.56
CA VAL A 66 -17.29 -7.99 -9.64
C VAL A 66 -16.22 -6.95 -9.97
N ARG A 67 -15.02 -7.10 -9.40
CA ARG A 67 -13.88 -6.24 -9.71
C ARG A 67 -13.47 -6.36 -11.18
N ALA A 68 -13.35 -7.59 -11.69
CA ALA A 68 -13.01 -7.85 -13.09
C ALA A 68 -14.08 -7.27 -14.04
N GLU A 69 -15.37 -7.49 -13.78
CA GLU A 69 -16.47 -6.90 -14.56
C GLU A 69 -16.46 -5.35 -14.52
N ALA A 70 -16.23 -4.73 -13.36
CA ALA A 70 -16.13 -3.27 -13.23
C ALA A 70 -14.91 -2.67 -13.97
N GLN A 71 -13.89 -3.49 -14.25
CA GLN A 71 -12.70 -3.12 -15.02
C GLN A 71 -12.83 -3.47 -16.52
N GLY A 72 -13.99 -3.96 -16.96
CA GLY A 72 -14.26 -4.30 -18.36
C GLY A 72 -13.89 -5.73 -18.75
N TYR A 73 -13.57 -6.63 -17.82
CA TYR A 73 -13.32 -8.04 -18.14
C TYR A 73 -14.60 -8.78 -18.53
N SER A 74 -14.61 -9.40 -19.71
CA SER A 74 -15.73 -10.21 -20.18
C SER A 74 -15.47 -11.69 -19.91
N PHE A 75 -16.13 -12.24 -18.88
CA PHE A 75 -16.03 -13.66 -18.51
C PHE A 75 -16.41 -14.62 -19.65
N GLY A 76 -17.23 -14.19 -20.62
CA GLY A 76 -17.61 -15.01 -21.79
C GLY A 76 -16.57 -15.05 -22.91
N ARG A 77 -15.68 -14.06 -22.99
CA ARG A 77 -14.61 -13.99 -24.01
C ARG A 77 -13.22 -14.31 -23.46
N GLY A 78 -13.06 -14.36 -22.14
CA GLY A 78 -11.75 -14.55 -21.51
C GLY A 78 -10.81 -13.34 -21.67
N GLU A 79 -11.34 -12.22 -22.17
CA GLU A 79 -10.58 -11.04 -22.55
C GLU A 79 -11.10 -9.81 -21.81
N PHE A 80 -10.20 -8.90 -21.49
CA PHE A 80 -10.57 -7.54 -21.15
C PHE A 80 -11.21 -6.90 -22.38
N ILE A 81 -12.36 -6.24 -22.20
CA ILE A 81 -12.89 -5.31 -23.19
C ILE A 81 -11.93 -4.14 -23.20
N THR A 82 -10.87 -4.27 -23.97
CA THR A 82 -10.01 -3.15 -24.31
C THR A 82 -10.90 -2.20 -25.09
N THR A 83 -11.18 -1.02 -24.54
CA THR A 83 -11.58 0.14 -25.34
C THR A 83 -10.37 0.55 -26.16
N PHE A 84 -9.97 -0.32 -27.10
CA PHE A 84 -8.89 -0.04 -28.03
C PHE A 84 -9.42 1.03 -28.97
N ASN A 85 -9.11 2.28 -28.65
CA ASN A 85 -9.29 3.38 -29.56
C ASN A 85 -8.00 3.47 -30.40
N PRO A 86 -7.98 2.99 -31.66
CA PRO A 86 -6.79 3.03 -32.50
C PRO A 86 -6.33 4.46 -32.83
N PHE A 87 -7.13 5.47 -32.51
CA PHE A 87 -6.81 6.87 -32.71
C PHE A 87 -6.16 7.53 -31.48
N GLU A 88 -6.07 6.83 -30.34
CA GLU A 88 -5.31 7.26 -29.17
C GLU A 88 -3.86 6.78 -29.26
N GLY A 89 -2.91 7.69 -29.00
CA GLY A 89 -1.47 7.42 -29.06
C GLY A 89 -0.93 6.59 -27.88
N ASN A 90 -1.63 5.53 -27.48
CA ASN A 90 -1.23 4.63 -26.40
C ASN A 90 -1.49 3.17 -26.77
N LEU A 91 -0.59 2.27 -26.38
CA LEU A 91 -0.74 0.83 -26.54
C LEU A 91 -1.01 0.20 -25.19
N GLN A 92 -2.07 -0.59 -25.07
CA GLN A 92 -2.31 -1.39 -23.87
C GLN A 92 -1.36 -2.59 -23.87
N THR A 93 -0.37 -2.55 -23.00
CA THR A 93 0.66 -3.57 -22.83
C THR A 93 0.51 -4.23 -21.45
N PRO A 94 1.13 -5.39 -21.20
CA PRO A 94 1.15 -5.98 -19.87
C PRO A 94 1.75 -5.06 -18.79
N VAL A 95 2.57 -4.08 -19.18
CA VAL A 95 3.17 -3.12 -18.25
C VAL A 95 2.16 -2.07 -17.80
N ASN A 96 1.36 -1.49 -18.70
CA ASN A 96 0.44 -0.38 -18.40
C ASN A 96 -1.04 -0.78 -18.28
N GLY A 97 -1.41 -1.97 -18.75
CA GLY A 97 -2.79 -2.44 -18.84
C GLY A 97 -3.15 -3.56 -17.87
N THR A 98 -2.21 -4.05 -17.07
CA THR A 98 -2.49 -5.09 -16.06
C THR A 98 -3.09 -4.52 -14.79
N ASP A 99 -3.95 -5.30 -14.14
CA ASP A 99 -4.62 -4.93 -12.90
C ASP A 99 -3.64 -4.62 -11.77
N VAL A 100 -2.53 -5.35 -11.69
CA VAL A 100 -1.51 -5.15 -10.66
C VAL A 100 -0.89 -3.76 -10.83
N THR A 101 -0.45 -3.40 -12.04
CA THR A 101 0.13 -2.08 -12.29
C THR A 101 -0.90 -0.98 -12.07
N LEU A 102 -2.10 -1.10 -12.65
CA LEU A 102 -3.13 -0.08 -12.51
C LEU A 102 -3.54 0.12 -11.05
N THR A 103 -3.65 -0.95 -10.27
CA THR A 103 -3.96 -0.87 -8.84
C THR A 103 -2.83 -0.22 -8.04
N PHE A 104 -1.58 -0.56 -8.34
CA PHE A 104 -0.42 0.04 -7.71
C PHE A 104 -0.36 1.54 -8.00
N ILE A 105 -0.42 1.93 -9.28
CA ILE A 105 -0.35 3.32 -9.73
C ILE A 105 -1.53 4.14 -9.18
N ARG A 106 -2.76 3.63 -9.21
CA ARG A 106 -3.95 4.32 -8.66
C ARG A 106 -3.85 4.58 -7.16
N ASN A 107 -3.14 3.73 -6.41
CA ASN A 107 -2.98 3.89 -4.96
C ASN A 107 -1.76 4.76 -4.58
N LEU A 108 -0.91 5.13 -5.55
CA LEU A 108 0.19 6.05 -5.30
C LEU A 108 -0.34 7.42 -4.84
N PRO A 109 0.41 8.14 -3.99
CA PRO A 109 -0.07 9.38 -3.37
C PRO A 109 -0.48 10.44 -4.40
N ILE A 110 0.15 10.46 -5.57
CA ILE A 110 -0.16 11.43 -6.62
C ILE A 110 -1.50 11.13 -7.33
N TYR A 111 -1.85 9.86 -7.55
CA TYR A 111 -3.07 9.46 -8.29
C TYR A 111 -4.22 9.03 -7.39
N ARG A 112 -3.98 8.80 -6.09
CA ARG A 112 -5.02 8.38 -5.14
C ARG A 112 -6.18 9.38 -5.13
N SER A 113 -7.40 8.90 -5.32
CA SER A 113 -8.59 9.76 -5.31
C SER A 113 -8.82 10.38 -3.93
N ASN A 114 -9.42 11.58 -3.89
CA ASN A 114 -9.87 12.27 -2.67
C ASN A 114 -8.80 12.66 -1.64
N LEU A 115 -7.52 12.69 -2.02
CA LEU A 115 -6.47 13.26 -1.16
C LEU A 115 -6.32 14.76 -1.39
N ALA A 116 -6.17 15.53 -0.30
CA ALA A 116 -5.81 16.95 -0.38
C ALA A 116 -4.41 17.14 -1.01
N PRO A 117 -4.17 18.20 -1.79
CA PRO A 117 -2.86 18.49 -2.39
C PRO A 117 -1.71 18.53 -1.38
N SER A 118 -1.98 19.04 -0.18
CA SER A 118 -1.06 19.05 0.95
C SER A 118 -0.63 17.66 1.39
N SER A 119 -1.59 16.74 1.61
CA SER A 119 -1.30 15.35 2.00
C SER A 119 -0.50 14.61 0.92
N ARG A 120 -0.79 14.87 -0.37
CA ARG A 120 -0.01 14.33 -1.48
C ARG A 120 1.44 14.81 -1.41
N GLY A 121 1.64 16.12 -1.27
CA GLY A 121 2.96 16.73 -1.15
C GLY A 121 3.74 16.16 0.03
N LEU A 122 3.08 16.01 1.18
CA LEU A 122 3.69 15.47 2.40
C LEU A 122 4.14 14.02 2.24
N GLU A 123 3.25 13.11 1.79
CA GLU A 123 3.57 11.68 1.62
C GLU A 123 4.69 11.47 0.60
N ILE A 124 4.65 12.21 -0.52
CA ILE A 124 5.69 12.16 -1.54
C ILE A 124 7.01 12.75 -1.02
N GLY A 125 6.95 13.90 -0.33
CA GLY A 125 8.11 14.54 0.28
C GLY A 125 8.80 13.60 1.26
N MET A 126 8.05 13.00 2.20
CA MET A 126 8.58 12.06 3.18
C MET A 126 9.33 10.89 2.53
N ALA A 127 8.75 10.27 1.50
CA ALA A 127 9.39 9.17 0.79
C ALA A 127 10.71 9.60 0.12
N HIS A 128 10.73 10.75 -0.56
CA HIS A 128 11.92 11.25 -1.25
C HIS A 128 13.00 11.67 -0.26
N GLY A 129 12.64 12.41 0.79
CA GLY A 129 13.57 12.82 1.84
C GLY A 129 14.25 11.64 2.53
N TYR A 130 13.46 10.61 2.85
CA TYR A 130 13.97 9.37 3.43
C TYR A 130 14.96 8.66 2.52
N PHE A 131 14.59 8.50 1.24
CA PHE A 131 15.42 7.82 0.25
C PHE A 131 16.73 8.57 -0.04
N LEU A 132 16.66 9.89 -0.23
CA LEU A 132 17.80 10.71 -0.66
C LEU A 132 18.91 10.80 0.39
N PHE A 133 18.60 10.61 1.68
CA PHE A 133 19.63 10.53 2.72
C PHE A 133 20.67 9.43 2.44
N GLY A 134 20.23 8.25 1.98
CA GLY A 134 21.10 7.08 1.82
C GLY A 134 22.32 7.31 0.92
N PRO A 135 22.13 7.74 -0.35
CA PRO A 135 23.25 8.01 -1.25
C PRO A 135 24.23 9.06 -0.71
N PHE A 136 23.75 10.15 -0.09
CA PHE A 136 24.63 11.19 0.42
C PHE A 136 25.39 10.77 1.68
N ALA A 137 24.78 9.98 2.56
CA ALA A 137 25.44 9.47 3.76
C ALA A 137 26.49 8.41 3.42
N LEU A 138 26.16 7.47 2.52
CA LEU A 138 27.01 6.30 2.25
C LEU A 138 28.05 6.53 1.14
N LEU A 139 27.70 7.30 0.11
CA LEU A 139 28.55 7.51 -1.07
C LEU A 139 29.09 8.95 -1.15
N GLY A 140 28.78 9.78 -0.15
CA GLY A 140 29.23 11.16 -0.09
C GLY A 140 30.75 11.30 0.10
N PRO A 141 31.30 12.50 -0.16
CA PRO A 141 32.73 12.76 -0.01
C PRO A 141 33.23 12.65 1.44
N LEU A 142 32.33 12.86 2.41
CA LEU A 142 32.62 12.80 3.84
C LEU A 142 32.19 11.50 4.52
N ARG A 143 31.86 10.44 3.74
CA ARG A 143 31.33 9.17 4.27
C ARG A 143 32.23 8.50 5.33
N ASP A 144 33.54 8.67 5.22
CA ASP A 144 34.54 8.05 6.11
C ASP A 144 34.89 8.95 7.32
N SER A 145 34.24 10.12 7.44
CA SER A 145 34.47 11.07 8.54
C SER A 145 33.46 10.90 9.66
N GLU A 146 33.81 11.38 10.85
CA GLU A 146 32.91 11.42 12.02
C GLU A 146 31.60 12.19 11.75
N PHE A 147 31.65 13.17 10.83
CA PHE A 147 30.49 13.98 10.44
C PHE A 147 29.79 13.50 9.16
N GLY A 148 30.11 12.30 8.65
CA GLY A 148 29.58 11.77 7.38
C GLY A 148 28.05 11.73 7.33
N ASN A 149 27.41 11.27 8.41
CA ASN A 149 25.95 11.21 8.50
C ASN A 149 25.31 12.60 8.51
N LEU A 150 25.92 13.57 9.20
CA LEU A 150 25.44 14.95 9.25
C LEU A 150 25.60 15.64 7.88
N ALA A 151 26.72 15.42 7.21
CA ALA A 151 26.94 15.89 5.84
C ALA A 151 25.90 15.28 4.88
N GLY A 152 25.56 14.00 5.06
CA GLY A 152 24.49 13.32 4.34
C GLY A 152 23.12 13.98 4.52
N LEU A 153 22.75 14.29 5.77
CA LEU A 153 21.51 15.00 6.10
C LEU A 153 21.43 16.39 5.45
N LEU A 154 22.49 17.19 5.58
CA LEU A 154 22.52 18.54 5.00
C LEU A 154 22.45 18.51 3.47
N SER A 155 23.12 17.54 2.84
CA SER A 155 23.08 17.36 1.39
C SER A 155 21.71 16.91 0.89
N ALA A 156 21.06 15.97 1.59
CA ALA A 156 19.70 15.53 1.26
C ALA A 156 18.69 16.67 1.44
N GLY A 157 18.76 17.42 2.54
CA GLY A 157 17.91 18.60 2.77
C GLY A 157 18.14 19.70 1.74
N GLY A 158 19.39 19.95 1.36
CA GLY A 158 19.74 20.89 0.29
C GLY A 158 19.17 20.48 -1.07
N LEU A 159 19.24 19.20 -1.44
CA LEU A 159 18.64 18.70 -2.67
C LEU A 159 17.11 18.81 -2.65
N VAL A 160 16.46 18.46 -1.53
CA VAL A 160 15.02 18.64 -1.35
C VAL A 160 14.62 20.11 -1.55
N LEU A 161 15.39 21.06 -1.01
CA LEU A 161 15.14 22.48 -1.21
C LEU A 161 15.23 22.88 -2.69
N ILE A 162 16.25 22.41 -3.42
CA ILE A 162 16.40 22.65 -4.86
C ILE A 162 15.20 22.08 -5.63
N LEU A 163 14.77 20.84 -5.30
CA LEU A 163 13.60 20.22 -5.91
C LEU A 163 12.32 21.01 -5.62
N THR A 164 12.13 21.52 -4.42
CA THR A 164 10.98 22.37 -4.08
C THR A 164 10.98 23.67 -4.90
N ILE A 165 12.14 24.31 -5.09
CA ILE A 165 12.26 25.50 -5.93
C ILE A 165 11.90 25.16 -7.38
N ALA A 166 12.40 24.05 -7.91
CA ALA A 166 12.07 23.58 -9.26
C ALA A 166 10.57 23.31 -9.43
N LEU A 167 9.93 22.64 -8.46
CA LEU A 167 8.49 22.41 -8.44
C LEU A 167 7.70 23.73 -8.39
N SER A 168 8.19 24.71 -7.64
CA SER A 168 7.54 26.02 -7.51
C SER A 168 7.61 26.81 -8.83
N LEU A 169 8.77 26.78 -9.50
CA LEU A 169 8.95 27.35 -10.84
C LEU A 169 8.06 26.66 -11.88
N TYR A 170 7.95 25.33 -11.83
CA TYR A 170 7.05 24.57 -12.68
C TYR A 170 5.59 25.01 -12.49
N GLY A 171 5.15 25.20 -11.25
CA GLY A 171 3.79 25.66 -10.94
C GLY A 171 3.50 27.03 -11.56
N GLN A 172 4.43 27.97 -11.42
CA GLN A 172 4.30 29.32 -11.99
C GLN A 172 4.31 29.31 -13.53
N ALA A 173 5.12 28.46 -14.15
CA ALA A 173 5.20 28.36 -15.61
C ALA A 173 4.01 27.63 -16.25
N THR A 174 3.40 26.69 -15.52
CA THR A 174 2.35 25.80 -16.06
C THR A 174 0.95 26.35 -15.82
N PHE A 175 0.65 26.84 -14.61
CA PHE A 175 -0.70 27.24 -14.21
C PHE A 175 -0.96 28.72 -14.49
N GLN A 176 -0.91 29.10 -15.77
CA GLN A 176 -1.23 30.45 -16.22
C GLN A 176 -2.73 30.59 -16.53
N PRO A 177 -3.38 31.74 -16.26
CA PRO A 177 -4.83 31.92 -16.41
C PRO A 177 -5.39 31.63 -17.81
N GLU A 178 -4.58 31.77 -18.86
CA GLU A 178 -4.98 31.64 -20.26
C GLU A 178 -4.56 30.31 -20.90
N ARG A 179 -3.90 29.41 -20.15
CA ARG A 179 -3.35 28.16 -20.68
C ARG A 179 -4.16 26.97 -20.20
N THR A 180 -4.63 26.15 -21.15
CA THR A 180 -5.22 24.85 -20.80
C THR A 180 -4.15 23.92 -20.24
N VAL A 181 -4.39 23.39 -19.04
CA VAL A 181 -3.48 22.41 -18.43
C VAL A 181 -3.53 21.14 -19.26
N THR A 182 -2.40 20.81 -19.88
CA THR A 182 -2.22 19.60 -20.68
C THR A 182 -1.61 18.53 -19.76
N GLY A 183 -2.33 17.42 -19.55
CA GLY A 183 -1.82 16.28 -18.77
C GLY A 183 -2.87 15.60 -17.88
N GLU A 184 -2.61 14.34 -17.57
CA GLU A 184 -3.41 13.49 -16.67
C GLU A 184 -3.08 13.76 -15.20
N LEU A 185 -3.12 15.03 -14.77
CA LEU A 185 -3.08 15.35 -13.35
C LEU A 185 -4.49 15.20 -12.76
N PRO A 186 -4.61 14.78 -11.48
CA PRO A 186 -5.87 14.90 -10.76
C PRO A 186 -6.39 16.33 -10.83
N GLU A 187 -7.72 16.51 -10.94
CA GLU A 187 -8.34 17.84 -11.01
C GLU A 187 -7.90 18.76 -9.88
N ASN A 188 -7.66 18.19 -8.70
CA ASN A 188 -7.22 18.94 -7.52
C ASN A 188 -5.74 19.36 -7.53
N LEU A 189 -4.98 19.10 -8.59
CA LEU A 189 -3.60 19.57 -8.79
C LEU A 189 -3.44 20.46 -10.03
N LYS A 190 -4.54 20.82 -10.70
CA LYS A 190 -4.51 21.65 -11.92
C LYS A 190 -4.56 23.16 -11.65
N SER A 191 -4.54 23.59 -10.38
CA SER A 191 -4.55 25.00 -9.99
C SER A 191 -3.22 25.43 -9.36
N ALA A 192 -2.84 26.68 -9.58
CA ALA A 192 -1.63 27.26 -9.00
C ALA A 192 -1.63 27.21 -7.47
N GLU A 193 -2.79 27.44 -6.85
CA GLU A 193 -2.97 27.37 -5.40
C GLU A 193 -2.74 25.97 -4.85
N ALA A 194 -3.37 24.96 -5.46
CA ALA A 194 -3.19 23.57 -5.03
C ALA A 194 -1.75 23.09 -5.22
N TRP A 195 -1.09 23.54 -6.29
CA TRP A 195 0.31 23.21 -6.55
C TRP A 195 1.25 23.88 -5.53
N SER A 196 0.97 25.12 -5.15
CA SER A 196 1.72 25.82 -4.09
C SER A 196 1.62 25.08 -2.75
N GLN A 197 0.42 24.61 -2.39
CA GLN A 197 0.21 23.78 -1.19
C GLN A 197 0.97 22.45 -1.29
N PHE A 198 0.97 21.83 -2.47
CA PHE A 198 1.76 20.62 -2.73
C PHE A 198 3.26 20.86 -2.52
N CYS A 199 3.84 21.91 -3.11
CA CYS A 199 5.26 22.25 -2.98
C CYS A 199 5.67 22.50 -1.53
N THR A 200 4.85 23.24 -0.78
CA THR A 200 5.12 23.57 0.62
C THR A 200 5.17 22.30 1.47
N ASN A 201 4.22 21.39 1.27
CA ASN A 201 4.17 20.14 2.03
C ASN A 201 5.22 19.12 1.54
N PHE A 202 5.64 19.18 0.27
CA PHE A 202 6.78 18.41 -0.22
C PHE A 202 8.08 18.81 0.49
N LEU A 203 8.31 20.11 0.70
CA LEU A 203 9.47 20.59 1.47
C LEU A 203 9.44 20.09 2.92
N ILE A 204 8.30 20.27 3.60
CA ILE A 204 8.13 19.84 5.00
C ILE A 204 8.34 18.33 5.11
N GLY A 205 7.69 17.56 4.24
CA GLY A 205 7.81 16.11 4.19
C GLY A 205 9.23 15.66 3.86
N GLY A 206 9.90 16.30 2.90
CA GLY A 206 11.25 15.95 2.48
C GLY A 206 12.30 16.22 3.56
N ILE A 207 12.23 17.37 4.23
CA ILE A 207 13.11 17.65 5.37
C ILE A 207 12.80 16.65 6.50
N GLY A 208 11.53 16.44 6.85
CA GLY A 208 11.11 15.49 7.87
C GLY A 208 11.57 14.05 7.60
N GLY A 209 11.42 13.58 6.36
CA GLY A 209 11.85 12.25 5.93
C GLY A 209 13.37 12.08 5.99
N SER A 210 14.14 13.11 5.61
CA SER A 210 15.61 13.06 5.68
C SER A 210 16.12 13.04 7.13
N ILE A 211 15.51 13.82 8.03
CA ILE A 211 15.81 13.80 9.47
C ILE A 211 15.45 12.44 10.05
N PHE A 212 14.29 11.88 9.69
CA PHE A 212 13.88 10.56 10.17
C PHE A 212 14.86 9.46 9.74
N ALA A 213 15.31 9.47 8.48
CA ALA A 213 16.34 8.55 8.00
C ALA A 213 17.66 8.70 8.77
N PHE A 214 18.11 9.95 8.99
CA PHE A 214 19.31 10.24 9.77
C PHE A 214 19.22 9.71 11.20
N LEU A 215 18.09 9.90 11.88
CA LEU A 215 17.88 9.43 13.25
C LEU A 215 17.88 7.90 13.33
N LEU A 216 17.19 7.23 12.41
CA LEU A 216 17.16 5.76 12.35
C LEU A 216 18.54 5.19 12.06
N TYR A 217 19.28 5.78 11.12
CA TYR A 217 20.61 5.30 10.77
C TYR A 217 21.61 5.50 11.90
N THR A 218 21.60 6.67 12.55
CA THR A 218 22.55 7.01 13.62
C THR A 218 22.25 6.25 14.91
N ASN A 219 20.98 6.02 15.24
CA ASN A 219 20.57 5.37 16.50
C ASN A 219 20.17 3.89 16.34
N GLY A 220 20.25 3.33 15.13
CA GLY A 220 19.74 1.99 14.83
C GLY A 220 20.35 0.90 15.72
N GLY A 221 21.65 0.99 16.04
CA GLY A 221 22.30 0.04 16.95
C GLY A 221 21.73 0.05 18.37
N SER A 222 21.44 1.24 18.91
CA SER A 222 20.82 1.39 20.24
C SER A 222 19.40 0.84 20.25
N ILE A 223 18.61 1.14 19.21
CA ILE A 223 17.23 0.66 19.07
C ILE A 223 17.19 -0.87 19.03
N LEU A 224 18.08 -1.52 18.25
CA LEU A 224 18.14 -2.98 18.15
C LEU A 224 18.56 -3.64 19.47
N SER A 225 19.41 -2.98 20.26
CA SER A 225 19.86 -3.50 21.56
C SER A 225 18.80 -3.47 22.67
N GLN A 226 17.72 -2.69 22.50
CA GLN A 226 16.62 -2.62 23.48
C GLN A 226 15.48 -3.59 23.16
N ILE A 227 15.47 -4.17 21.95
CA ILE A 227 14.44 -5.09 21.48
C ILE A 227 14.85 -6.56 21.71
N ASN A 228 16.16 -6.82 21.85
CA ASN A 228 16.73 -8.12 22.22
C ASN A 228 17.01 -8.20 23.73
#